data_AF-A0A7G6YBU9-F1
#
_entry.id   AF-A0A7G6YBU9-F1
#
_cell.length_a   1.000
_cell.length_b   1.000
_cell.length_c   1.000
_cell.angle_alpha   90.00
_cell.angle_beta   90.00
_cell.angle_gamma   90.00
#
_symmetry.space_group_name_H-M   'P 1'
#
loop_
_entity.id
_entity.type
_entity.pdbx_description
1 polymer ?
#
loop_
_entity_poly.entity_id
_entity_poly.type
_entity_poly.pdbx_seq_one_letter_code
_entity_poly.pdbx_strand_id
1 'polypeptide(L)'
;MPRGDATEARRTTNLSSTLVAIVFIVPGLVLLIISSRPFAPADQWIAGLLGQLGGLLVATGLITIAWELYGKRSFLAEVLSKAQLRSDVVSAGLERVTDEYLQEVEWDELFKGSKTLDVVVAYASTWRNAHRVRLQKLAAQPGGRLRVFLPDPEDKETLFTLSQRFKMSEQSLKDKINEAIADFKELGGEVHVRAGDAVFSCYNFEHKAVLTLYSHSQERRGSVPTFLVGDGMIRQFVTSDIEAILRQSTPVQ
;
A
#
# COMPACT_ATOMS: atom_id res chain seq x y z
N MET A 1 14.32 -31.41 9.31
CA MET A 1 13.95 -30.57 10.48
C MET A 1 15.20 -30.27 11.30
N PRO A 2 15.80 -29.08 11.22
CA PRO A 2 16.83 -28.65 12.16
C PRO A 2 16.25 -27.56 13.07
N ARG A 3 15.85 -27.93 14.29
CA ARG A 3 15.45 -27.01 15.38
C ARG A 3 16.59 -26.73 16.37
N GLY A 4 17.82 -27.20 16.09
CA GLY A 4 18.96 -27.17 17.02
C GLY A 4 19.85 -25.90 16.97
N ASP A 5 20.11 -25.35 15.78
CA ASP A 5 21.17 -24.32 15.62
C ASP A 5 20.79 -22.94 16.18
N ALA A 6 19.50 -22.58 16.14
CA ALA A 6 19.04 -21.27 16.57
C ALA A 6 19.15 -21.07 18.10
N THR A 7 19.09 -22.14 18.88
CA THR A 7 19.18 -22.10 20.35
C THR A 7 20.62 -21.94 20.84
N GLU A 8 21.60 -22.54 20.16
CA GLU A 8 23.02 -22.43 20.51
C GLU A 8 23.58 -21.04 20.17
N ALA A 9 23.29 -20.53 18.98
CA ALA A 9 23.69 -19.17 18.58
C ALA A 9 23.09 -18.07 19.47
N ARG A 10 21.86 -18.27 19.95
CA ARG A 10 21.22 -17.37 20.93
C ARG A 10 21.91 -17.39 22.30
N ARG A 11 22.38 -18.57 22.71
CA ARG A 11 23.04 -18.75 24.01
C ARG A 11 24.41 -18.10 24.03
N THR A 12 25.20 -18.26 22.96
CA THR A 12 26.53 -17.67 22.84
C THR A 12 26.49 -16.15 22.73
N THR A 13 25.55 -15.58 21.98
CA THR A 13 25.42 -14.12 21.83
C THR A 13 25.04 -13.43 23.14
N ASN A 14 24.08 -13.98 23.91
CA ASN A 14 23.71 -13.44 25.22
C ASN A 14 24.84 -13.54 26.25
N LEU A 15 25.67 -14.58 26.16
CA LEU A 15 26.77 -14.83 27.09
C LEU A 15 27.92 -13.84 26.88
N SER A 16 28.27 -13.58 25.63
CA SER A 16 29.29 -12.58 25.26
C SER A 16 28.87 -11.16 25.65
N SER A 17 27.63 -10.76 25.41
CA SER A 17 27.13 -9.42 25.79
C SER A 17 27.08 -9.23 27.32
N THR A 18 26.76 -10.29 28.06
CA THR A 18 26.76 -10.29 29.53
C THR A 18 28.19 -10.18 30.09
N LEU A 19 29.15 -10.87 29.48
CA LEU A 19 30.57 -10.76 29.83
C LEU A 19 31.12 -9.35 29.60
N VAL A 20 30.82 -8.73 28.46
CA VAL A 20 31.24 -7.35 28.18
C VAL A 20 30.67 -6.38 29.20
N ALA A 21 29.39 -6.50 29.55
CA ALA A 21 28.80 -5.62 30.56
C ALA A 21 29.40 -5.80 31.97
N ILE A 22 29.71 -7.04 32.37
CA ILE A 22 30.39 -7.35 33.63
C ILE A 22 31.78 -6.70 33.67
N VAL A 23 32.50 -6.70 32.54
CA VAL A 23 33.83 -6.07 32.42
C VAL A 23 33.79 -4.56 32.63
N PHE A 24 32.67 -3.88 32.35
CA PHE A 24 32.53 -2.45 32.64
C PHE A 24 31.98 -2.19 34.05
N ILE A 25 30.97 -2.95 34.48
CA ILE A 25 30.28 -2.70 35.75
C ILE A 25 31.13 -3.10 36.95
N VAL A 26 31.81 -4.25 36.93
CA VAL A 26 32.56 -4.73 38.10
C VAL A 26 33.76 -3.85 38.42
N PRO A 27 34.65 -3.48 37.47
CA PRO A 27 35.73 -2.54 37.73
C PRO A 27 35.20 -1.15 38.11
N GLY A 28 34.10 -0.70 37.49
CA GLY A 28 33.46 0.56 37.84
C GLY A 28 33.00 0.59 39.31
N LEU A 29 32.34 -0.46 39.78
CA LEU A 29 31.94 -0.63 41.18
C LEU A 29 33.16 -0.71 42.12
N VAL A 30 34.21 -1.43 41.73
CA VAL A 30 35.46 -1.51 42.52
C VAL A 30 36.11 -0.13 42.67
N LEU A 31 36.19 0.66 41.60
CA LEU A 31 36.74 2.02 41.65
C LEU A 31 35.91 2.96 42.52
N LEU A 32 34.58 2.83 42.49
CA LEU A 32 33.67 3.58 43.38
C LEU A 32 33.89 3.20 44.86
N ILE A 33 34.09 1.91 45.16
CA ILE A 33 34.35 1.42 46.51
C ILE A 33 35.74 1.86 47.01
N ILE A 34 36.75 1.92 46.13
CA ILE A 34 38.08 2.41 46.49
C ILE A 34 38.03 3.92 46.75
N SER A 35 37.33 4.67 45.89
CA SER A 35 37.15 6.13 45.99
C SER A 35 36.47 6.57 47.30
N SER A 36 35.58 5.74 47.87
CA SER A 36 34.87 6.06 49.11
C SER A 36 35.68 5.87 50.39
N ARG A 37 36.90 5.34 50.31
CA ARG A 37 37.80 5.18 51.47
C ARG A 37 38.47 6.50 51.88
N PRO A 38 38.87 6.67 53.15
CA PRO A 38 39.53 7.90 53.58
C PRO A 38 40.93 8.01 52.97
N PHE A 39 41.11 8.98 52.06
CA PHE A 39 42.41 9.36 51.49
C PHE A 39 43.06 10.48 52.32
N ALA A 40 44.39 10.51 52.32
CA ALA A 40 45.14 11.62 52.90
C ALA A 40 44.82 12.95 52.17
N PRO A 41 44.96 14.11 52.83
CA PRO A 41 44.63 15.41 52.22
C PRO A 41 45.33 15.69 50.89
N ALA A 42 46.57 15.20 50.73
CA ALA A 42 47.35 15.35 49.50
C ALA A 42 46.82 14.49 48.32
N ASP A 43 46.04 13.44 48.60
CA ASP A 43 45.61 12.43 47.62
C ASP A 43 44.11 12.52 47.28
N GLN A 44 43.41 13.53 47.80
CA GLN A 44 41.96 13.71 47.57
C GLN A 44 41.60 13.85 46.09
N TRP A 45 42.51 14.36 45.26
CA TRP A 45 42.31 14.46 43.81
C TRP A 45 42.23 13.06 43.15
N ILE A 46 42.96 12.07 43.68
CA ILE A 46 42.93 10.68 43.21
C ILE A 46 41.57 10.07 43.52
N ALA A 47 41.03 10.32 44.72
CA ALA A 47 39.71 9.84 45.12
C ALA A 47 38.61 10.37 44.18
N GLY A 48 38.68 11.65 43.80
CA GLY A 48 37.75 12.27 42.85
C GLY A 48 37.84 11.67 41.45
N LEU A 49 39.07 11.45 40.94
CA LEU A 49 39.31 10.84 39.63
C LEU A 49 38.80 9.40 39.57
N LEU A 50 39.07 8.60 40.61
CA LEU A 50 38.58 7.22 40.72
C LEU A 50 37.05 7.16 40.75
N GLY A 51 36.41 8.10 41.46
CA GLY A 51 34.95 8.19 41.53
C GLY A 51 34.31 8.53 40.18
N GLN A 52 34.86 9.48 39.44
CA GLN A 52 34.37 9.85 38.11
C GLN A 52 34.53 8.72 37.09
N LEU A 53 35.69 8.05 37.08
CA LEU A 53 35.93 6.90 36.20
C LEU A 53 35.03 5.72 36.56
N GLY A 54 34.86 5.44 37.86
CA GLY A 54 33.98 4.38 38.34
C GLY A 54 32.51 4.62 37.95
N GLY A 55 32.02 5.83 38.14
CA GLY A 55 30.66 6.22 37.74
C GLY A 55 30.43 6.14 36.24
N LEU A 56 31.39 6.59 35.43
CA LEU A 56 31.33 6.51 33.98
C LEU A 56 31.27 5.04 33.50
N LEU A 57 32.12 4.17 34.04
CA LEU A 57 32.16 2.75 33.69
C LEU A 57 30.84 2.03 34.02
N VAL A 58 30.25 2.32 35.18
CA VAL A 58 28.95 1.75 35.56
C VAL A 58 27.84 2.27 34.64
N ALA A 59 27.80 3.58 34.38
CA ALA A 59 26.79 4.17 33.49
C ALA A 59 26.89 3.60 32.08
N THR A 60 28.09 3.49 31.52
CA THR A 60 28.32 2.86 30.21
C THR A 60 27.88 1.41 30.21
N GLY A 61 28.27 0.62 31.22
CA GLY A 61 27.85 -0.79 31.33
C GLY A 61 26.33 -0.98 31.39
N LEU A 62 25.63 -0.14 32.16
CA LEU A 62 24.16 -0.17 32.25
C LEU A 62 23.49 0.22 30.93
N ILE A 63 23.98 1.24 30.23
CA ILE A 63 23.49 1.65 28.91
C ILE A 63 23.72 0.52 27.89
N THR A 64 24.90 -0.12 27.91
CA THR A 64 25.21 -1.26 27.03
C THR A 64 24.26 -2.43 27.28
N ILE A 65 23.97 -2.77 28.54
CA ILE A 65 22.96 -3.80 28.86
C ILE A 65 21.59 -3.42 28.33
N ALA A 66 21.14 -2.18 28.58
CA ALA A 66 19.85 -1.71 28.13
C ALA A 66 19.72 -1.78 26.59
N TRP A 67 20.76 -1.38 25.87
CA TRP A 67 20.84 -1.45 24.41
C TRP A 67 20.79 -2.90 23.88
N GLU A 68 21.55 -3.81 24.49
CA GLU A 68 21.63 -5.21 24.09
C GLU A 68 20.31 -5.97 24.38
N LEU A 69 19.71 -5.74 25.55
CA LEU A 69 18.50 -6.46 25.97
C LEU A 69 17.25 -5.94 25.26
N TYR A 70 17.10 -4.61 25.15
CA TYR A 70 15.87 -3.99 24.66
C TYR A 70 16.05 -3.34 23.27
N GLY A 71 17.11 -2.56 23.08
CA GLY A 71 17.33 -1.75 21.88
C GLY A 71 17.43 -2.58 20.60
N LYS A 72 18.32 -3.57 20.57
CA LYS A 72 18.54 -4.41 19.37
C LYS A 72 17.28 -5.16 18.93
N ARG A 73 16.53 -5.71 19.89
CA ARG A 73 15.32 -6.51 19.59
C ARG A 73 14.19 -5.63 19.08
N SER A 74 13.94 -4.50 19.73
CA SER A 74 12.92 -3.54 19.30
C SER A 74 13.25 -2.98 17.91
N PHE A 75 14.52 -2.64 17.68
CA PHE A 75 14.98 -2.13 16.39
C PHE A 75 14.84 -3.17 15.28
N LEU A 76 15.27 -4.42 15.51
CA LEU A 76 15.11 -5.49 14.51
C LEU A 76 13.64 -5.78 14.20
N ALA A 77 12.77 -5.79 15.21
CA ALA A 77 11.34 -5.97 15.01
C ALA A 77 10.74 -4.82 14.18
N GLU A 78 11.14 -3.59 14.45
CA GLU A 78 10.69 -2.42 13.70
C GLU A 78 11.23 -2.43 12.25
N VAL A 79 12.50 -2.77 12.04
CA VAL A 79 13.10 -2.89 10.70
C VAL A 79 12.45 -4.02 9.91
N LEU A 80 12.25 -5.20 10.52
CA LEU A 80 11.58 -6.34 9.87
C LEU A 80 10.12 -5.99 9.55
N SER A 81 9.40 -5.34 10.47
CA SER A 81 8.02 -4.88 10.22
C SER A 81 7.97 -3.89 9.07
N LYS A 82 8.83 -2.86 9.06
CA LYS A 82 8.92 -1.90 7.95
C LYS A 82 9.37 -2.56 6.64
N ALA A 83 10.26 -3.54 6.69
CA ALA A 83 10.73 -4.27 5.51
C ALA A 83 9.65 -5.22 4.95
N GLN A 84 8.90 -5.92 5.81
CA GLN A 84 7.78 -6.77 5.43
C GLN A 84 6.63 -5.94 4.84
N LEU A 85 6.25 -4.84 5.50
CA LEU A 85 5.30 -3.87 4.95
C LEU A 85 5.73 -3.37 3.56
N ARG A 86 7.04 -3.10 3.36
CA ARG A 86 7.57 -2.73 2.04
C ARG A 86 7.51 -3.88 1.04
N SER A 87 7.88 -5.10 1.43
CA SER A 87 7.86 -6.26 0.54
C SER A 87 6.45 -6.58 0.05
N ASP A 88 5.46 -6.58 0.95
CA ASP A 88 4.08 -6.89 0.60
C ASP A 88 3.47 -5.79 -0.27
N VAL A 89 3.69 -4.51 0.08
CA VAL A 89 3.24 -3.35 -0.73
C VAL A 89 3.88 -3.36 -2.13
N VAL A 90 5.19 -3.62 -2.23
CA VAL A 90 5.89 -3.72 -3.51
C VAL A 90 5.39 -4.93 -4.30
N SER A 91 5.22 -6.09 -3.68
CA SER A 91 4.73 -7.30 -4.36
C SER A 91 3.27 -7.15 -4.83
N ALA A 92 2.46 -6.39 -4.10
CA ALA A 92 1.11 -6.03 -4.50
C ALA A 92 1.09 -5.08 -5.70
N GLY A 93 2.18 -4.37 -5.96
CA GLY A 93 2.29 -3.32 -6.98
C GLY A 93 1.61 -2.02 -6.54
N LEU A 94 1.40 -1.81 -5.24
CA LEU A 94 0.70 -0.61 -4.75
C LEU A 94 1.65 0.60 -4.76
N GLU A 95 1.34 1.59 -5.60
CA GLU A 95 2.15 2.80 -5.74
C GLU A 95 1.57 3.98 -4.94
N ARG A 96 0.24 4.13 -4.94
CA ARG A 96 -0.44 5.23 -4.24
C ARG A 96 -1.82 4.80 -3.74
N VAL A 97 -2.20 5.36 -2.59
CA VAL A 97 -3.56 5.34 -2.06
C VAL A 97 -4.03 6.78 -1.95
N THR A 98 -5.23 7.07 -2.47
CA THR A 98 -5.88 8.39 -2.42
C THR A 98 -7.38 8.19 -2.25
N ASP A 99 -8.13 9.22 -1.85
CA ASP A 99 -9.58 9.22 -1.87
C ASP A 99 -10.19 10.28 -2.81
N GLU A 100 -9.34 11.01 -3.55
CA GLU A 100 -9.70 12.02 -4.55
C GLU A 100 -9.18 11.66 -5.96
N TYR A 101 -9.72 10.58 -6.53
CA TYR A 101 -9.22 10.02 -7.79
C TYR A 101 -9.22 10.96 -8.99
N LEU A 102 -10.08 11.99 -9.05
CA LEU A 102 -10.11 12.94 -10.16
C LEU A 102 -8.97 13.95 -10.12
N GLN A 103 -8.45 14.27 -8.93
CA GLN A 103 -7.48 15.33 -8.72
C GLN A 103 -6.08 14.79 -8.41
N GLU A 104 -5.99 13.75 -7.59
CA GLU A 104 -4.70 13.26 -7.07
C GLU A 104 -4.05 12.16 -7.91
N VAL A 105 -4.81 11.54 -8.81
CA VAL A 105 -4.26 10.59 -9.79
C VAL A 105 -3.66 11.36 -10.95
N GLU A 106 -2.43 10.99 -11.32
CA GLU A 106 -1.65 11.58 -12.40
C GLU A 106 -2.18 11.12 -13.79
N TRP A 107 -3.46 11.37 -14.09
CA TRP A 107 -4.12 10.92 -15.33
C TRP A 107 -3.36 11.32 -16.58
N ASP A 108 -2.79 12.53 -16.62
CA ASP A 108 -2.02 13.01 -17.76
C ASP A 108 -0.83 12.11 -18.08
N GLU A 109 -0.15 11.59 -17.07
CA GLU A 109 0.99 10.69 -17.25
C GLU A 109 0.50 9.32 -17.74
N LEU A 110 -0.58 8.79 -17.14
CA LEU A 110 -1.19 7.52 -17.54
C LEU A 110 -1.61 7.51 -19.02
N PHE A 111 -2.29 8.57 -19.46
CA PHE A 111 -2.74 8.71 -20.85
C PHE A 111 -1.56 8.93 -21.81
N LYS A 112 -0.52 9.69 -21.43
CA LYS A 112 0.67 9.88 -22.28
C LYS A 112 1.48 8.60 -22.46
N GLY A 113 1.56 7.77 -21.42
CA GLY A 113 2.34 6.55 -21.40
C GLY A 113 1.62 5.31 -21.94
N SER A 114 0.41 5.44 -22.49
CA SER A 114 -0.41 4.28 -22.88
C SER A 114 -1.08 4.44 -24.22
N LYS A 115 -1.06 3.37 -25.02
CA LYS A 115 -1.89 3.26 -26.22
C LYS A 115 -3.22 2.60 -25.99
N THR A 116 -3.29 1.69 -25.00
CA THR A 116 -4.51 0.98 -24.67
C THR A 116 -5.04 1.36 -23.30
N LEU A 117 -6.36 1.41 -23.19
CA LEU A 117 -7.07 1.60 -21.94
C LEU A 117 -8.29 0.68 -21.92
N ASP A 118 -8.38 -0.16 -20.89
CA ASP A 118 -9.57 -0.93 -20.56
C ASP A 118 -10.30 -0.29 -19.38
N VAL A 119 -11.60 -0.07 -19.50
CA VAL A 119 -12.43 0.59 -18.50
C VAL A 119 -13.54 -0.35 -18.04
N VAL A 120 -13.61 -0.65 -16.74
CA VAL A 120 -14.71 -1.39 -16.11
C VAL A 120 -15.43 -0.45 -15.16
N VAL A 121 -16.66 -0.08 -15.49
CA VAL A 121 -17.43 0.91 -14.71
C VAL A 121 -18.93 0.66 -14.86
N ALA A 122 -19.75 1.15 -13.92
CA ALA A 122 -21.21 1.12 -14.08
C ALA A 122 -21.70 2.08 -15.18
N TYR A 123 -21.26 3.34 -15.13
CA TYR A 123 -21.54 4.35 -16.17
C TYR A 123 -20.57 5.56 -16.11
N ALA A 124 -19.90 5.81 -14.99
CA ALA A 124 -18.76 6.75 -14.84
C ALA A 124 -18.93 8.20 -15.35
N SER A 125 -20.15 8.75 -15.35
CA SER A 125 -20.47 10.08 -15.94
C SER A 125 -19.46 11.19 -15.64
N THR A 126 -19.11 11.42 -14.37
CA THR A 126 -18.16 12.47 -14.00
C THR A 126 -16.77 12.24 -14.58
N TRP A 127 -16.23 11.02 -14.48
CA TRP A 127 -14.88 10.70 -14.94
C TRP A 127 -14.78 10.79 -16.46
N ARG A 128 -15.72 10.17 -17.19
CA ARG A 128 -15.68 10.17 -18.66
C ARG A 128 -15.85 11.58 -19.25
N ASN A 129 -16.61 12.45 -18.59
CA ASN A 129 -16.68 13.87 -18.96
C ASN A 129 -15.39 14.63 -18.65
N ALA A 130 -14.78 14.42 -17.48
CA ALA A 130 -13.51 15.06 -17.11
C ALA A 130 -12.33 14.66 -18.03
N HIS A 131 -12.38 13.46 -18.61
CA HIS A 131 -11.31 12.93 -19.46
C HIS A 131 -11.70 12.81 -20.95
N ARG A 132 -12.83 13.40 -21.39
CA ARG A 132 -13.36 13.26 -22.76
C ARG A 132 -12.31 13.52 -23.85
N VAL A 133 -11.57 14.63 -23.74
CA VAL A 133 -10.52 15.01 -24.69
C VAL A 133 -9.36 14.00 -24.71
N ARG A 134 -9.01 13.41 -23.55
CA ARG A 134 -7.93 12.42 -23.45
C ARG A 134 -8.36 11.07 -24.04
N LEU A 135 -9.59 10.65 -23.76
CA LEU A 135 -10.19 9.44 -24.32
C LEU A 135 -10.22 9.51 -25.84
N GLN A 136 -10.69 10.62 -26.40
CA GLN A 136 -10.74 10.84 -27.85
C GLN A 136 -9.34 10.77 -28.48
N LYS A 137 -8.33 11.39 -27.84
CA LYS A 137 -6.93 11.32 -28.32
C LYS A 137 -6.38 9.90 -28.28
N LEU A 138 -6.63 9.16 -27.19
CA LEU A 138 -6.18 7.78 -27.03
C LEU A 138 -6.81 6.85 -28.06
N ALA A 139 -8.10 7.00 -28.35
CA ALA A 139 -8.79 6.17 -29.35
C ALA A 139 -8.38 6.53 -30.80
N ALA A 140 -8.08 7.80 -31.08
CA ALA A 140 -7.75 8.27 -32.43
C ALA A 140 -6.30 8.02 -32.85
N GLN A 141 -5.39 7.72 -31.92
CA GLN A 141 -3.97 7.54 -32.24
C GLN A 141 -3.68 6.19 -32.92
N PRO A 142 -2.59 6.06 -33.71
CA PRO A 142 -2.22 4.79 -34.33
C PRO A 142 -1.96 3.68 -33.31
N GLY A 143 -2.72 2.59 -33.40
CA GLY A 143 -2.70 1.48 -32.44
C GLY A 143 -3.36 1.79 -31.11
N GLY A 144 -4.09 2.90 -31.02
CA GLY A 144 -4.91 3.26 -29.87
C GLY A 144 -6.09 2.30 -29.72
N ARG A 145 -6.36 1.87 -28.49
CA ARG A 145 -7.51 1.01 -28.18
C ARG A 145 -8.16 1.40 -26.87
N LEU A 146 -9.43 1.78 -26.94
CA LEU A 146 -10.26 2.03 -25.77
C LEU A 146 -11.30 0.91 -25.69
N ARG A 147 -11.17 -0.02 -24.73
CA ARG A 147 -12.21 -1.04 -24.46
C ARG A 147 -12.98 -0.64 -23.21
N VAL A 148 -14.29 -0.76 -23.26
CA VAL A 148 -15.17 -0.36 -22.16
C VAL A 148 -16.15 -1.47 -21.84
N PHE A 149 -16.24 -1.83 -20.57
CA PHE A 149 -17.13 -2.86 -20.03
C PHE A 149 -18.16 -2.20 -19.13
N LEU A 150 -19.43 -2.30 -19.52
CA LEU A 150 -20.58 -1.74 -18.83
C LEU A 150 -21.54 -2.85 -18.38
N PRO A 151 -22.41 -2.61 -17.39
CA PRO A 151 -23.51 -3.51 -17.08
C PRO A 151 -24.47 -3.62 -18.26
N ASP A 152 -25.07 -4.79 -18.45
CA ASP A 152 -26.08 -5.01 -19.49
C ASP A 152 -27.39 -4.25 -19.17
N PRO A 153 -27.81 -3.27 -20.00
CA PRO A 153 -29.04 -2.50 -19.78
C PRO A 153 -30.33 -3.30 -20.07
N GLU A 154 -30.21 -4.51 -20.60
CA GLU A 154 -31.35 -5.41 -20.84
C GLU A 154 -31.45 -6.53 -19.79
N ASP A 155 -30.43 -6.72 -18.95
CA ASP A 155 -30.47 -7.70 -17.88
C ASP A 155 -31.18 -7.15 -16.63
N LYS A 156 -32.33 -7.76 -16.30
CA LYS A 156 -33.20 -7.30 -15.21
C LYS A 156 -32.57 -7.44 -13.84
N GLU A 157 -31.82 -8.52 -13.60
CA GLU A 157 -31.22 -8.78 -12.29
C GLU A 157 -30.07 -7.79 -12.00
N THR A 158 -29.29 -7.47 -13.03
CA THR A 158 -28.25 -6.44 -13.00
C THR A 158 -28.84 -5.07 -12.67
N LEU A 159 -29.88 -4.66 -13.41
CA LEU A 159 -30.54 -3.38 -13.19
C LEU A 159 -31.16 -3.29 -11.79
N PHE A 160 -31.87 -4.34 -11.36
CA PHE A 160 -32.45 -4.40 -10.02
C PHE A 160 -31.35 -4.22 -8.96
N THR A 161 -30.29 -5.03 -9.00
CA THR A 161 -29.21 -5.02 -8.00
C THR A 161 -28.49 -3.67 -7.94
N LEU A 162 -28.09 -3.12 -9.08
CA LEU A 162 -27.37 -1.85 -9.15
C LEU A 162 -28.27 -0.65 -8.80
N SER A 163 -29.55 -0.68 -9.17
CA SER A 163 -30.50 0.40 -8.83
C SER A 163 -30.68 0.54 -7.32
N GLN A 164 -30.72 -0.58 -6.58
CA GLN A 164 -30.76 -0.59 -5.12
C GLN A 164 -29.48 -0.03 -4.51
N ARG A 165 -28.30 -0.35 -5.07
CA ARG A 165 -27.02 0.18 -4.59
C ARG A 165 -26.90 1.69 -4.81
N PHE A 166 -27.34 2.18 -5.96
CA PHE A 166 -27.25 3.60 -6.31
C PHE A 166 -28.43 4.44 -5.82
N LYS A 167 -29.42 3.82 -5.15
CA LYS A 167 -30.64 4.48 -4.67
C LYS A 167 -31.34 5.27 -5.80
N MET A 168 -31.54 4.62 -6.93
CA MET A 168 -32.20 5.20 -8.11
C MET A 168 -33.17 4.20 -8.75
N SER A 169 -34.02 4.66 -9.67
CA SER A 169 -34.90 3.74 -10.41
C SER A 169 -34.13 2.94 -11.46
N GLU A 170 -34.60 1.72 -11.76
CA GLU A 170 -34.05 0.88 -12.83
C GLU A 170 -34.05 1.61 -14.19
N GLN A 171 -35.12 2.35 -14.51
CA GLN A 171 -35.18 3.14 -15.74
C GLN A 171 -34.10 4.22 -15.78
N SER A 172 -33.92 4.98 -14.69
CA SER A 172 -32.90 6.02 -14.65
C SER A 172 -31.48 5.44 -14.73
N LEU A 173 -31.26 4.26 -14.14
CA LEU A 173 -29.99 3.55 -14.28
C LEU A 173 -29.77 3.09 -15.74
N LYS A 174 -30.78 2.49 -16.36
CA LYS A 174 -30.76 2.06 -17.76
C LYS A 174 -30.44 3.23 -18.69
N ASP A 175 -31.06 4.39 -18.47
CA ASP A 175 -30.79 5.60 -19.25
C ASP A 175 -29.32 6.05 -19.11
N LYS A 176 -28.75 6.01 -17.90
CA LYS A 176 -27.34 6.35 -17.65
C LYS A 176 -26.36 5.37 -18.28
N ILE A 177 -26.70 4.08 -18.30
CA ILE A 177 -25.90 3.05 -18.97
C ILE A 177 -25.93 3.29 -20.48
N ASN A 178 -27.10 3.51 -21.06
CA ASN A 178 -27.26 3.80 -22.49
C ASN A 178 -26.55 5.09 -22.92
N GLU A 179 -26.61 6.14 -22.08
CA GLU A 179 -25.82 7.37 -22.28
C GLU A 179 -24.32 7.05 -22.31
N ALA A 180 -23.82 6.25 -21.36
CA ALA A 180 -22.42 5.86 -21.33
C ALA A 180 -22.02 5.03 -22.56
N ILE A 181 -22.86 4.09 -23.00
CA ILE A 181 -22.66 3.31 -24.23
C ILE A 181 -22.50 4.26 -25.42
N ALA A 182 -23.43 5.19 -25.61
CA ALA A 182 -23.41 6.13 -26.71
C ALA A 182 -22.16 7.02 -26.68
N ASP A 183 -21.82 7.58 -25.53
CA ASP A 183 -20.65 8.44 -25.35
C ASP A 183 -19.34 7.70 -25.65
N PHE A 184 -19.16 6.48 -25.15
CA PHE A 184 -17.93 5.72 -25.40
C PHE A 184 -17.80 5.28 -26.86
N LYS A 185 -18.92 4.94 -27.52
CA LYS A 185 -18.92 4.65 -28.97
C LYS A 185 -18.55 5.89 -29.78
N GLU A 186 -19.07 7.07 -29.43
CA GLU A 186 -18.72 8.34 -30.09
C GLU A 186 -17.22 8.67 -29.93
N LEU A 187 -16.63 8.31 -28.79
CA LEU A 187 -15.20 8.44 -28.54
C LEU A 187 -14.33 7.43 -29.31
N GLY A 188 -14.93 6.50 -30.07
CA GLY A 188 -14.23 5.44 -30.80
C GLY A 188 -13.86 4.23 -29.94
N GLY A 189 -14.54 4.05 -28.81
CA GLY A 189 -14.34 2.90 -27.92
C GLY A 189 -15.08 1.64 -28.36
N GLU A 190 -14.46 0.49 -28.13
CA GLU A 190 -15.06 -0.83 -28.20
C GLU A 190 -15.88 -1.07 -26.93
N VAL A 191 -17.22 -1.02 -27.04
CA VAL A 191 -18.11 -1.15 -25.89
C VAL A 191 -18.64 -2.58 -25.78
N HIS A 192 -18.54 -3.12 -24.57
CA HIS A 192 -18.98 -4.45 -24.20
C HIS A 192 -19.94 -4.35 -23.02
N VAL A 193 -21.00 -5.15 -23.04
CA VAL A 193 -21.97 -5.25 -21.94
C VAL A 193 -21.92 -6.64 -21.31
N ARG A 194 -22.12 -6.72 -19.99
CA ARG A 194 -22.14 -7.99 -19.25
C ARG A 194 -23.24 -7.99 -18.19
N ALA A 195 -23.94 -9.11 -18.07
CA ALA A 195 -24.84 -9.34 -16.95
C ALA A 195 -24.06 -9.55 -15.63
N GLY A 196 -24.57 -8.99 -14.54
CA GLY A 196 -24.00 -8.99 -13.20
C GLY A 196 -23.45 -7.64 -12.76
N ASP A 197 -23.25 -7.48 -11.45
CA ASP A 197 -22.69 -6.27 -10.88
C ASP A 197 -21.16 -6.33 -10.81
N ALA A 198 -20.49 -5.32 -11.36
CA ALA A 198 -19.06 -5.12 -11.11
C ALA A 198 -18.86 -4.72 -9.64
N VAL A 199 -17.96 -5.41 -8.95
CA VAL A 199 -17.68 -5.16 -7.52
C VAL A 199 -16.61 -4.09 -7.28
N PHE A 200 -15.98 -3.60 -8.34
CA PHE A 200 -15.05 -2.46 -8.36
C PHE A 200 -15.15 -1.74 -9.70
N SER A 201 -14.67 -0.49 -9.74
CA SER A 201 -14.36 0.16 -11.01
C SER A 201 -12.86 0.14 -11.26
N CYS A 202 -12.48 0.00 -12.53
CA CYS A 202 -11.09 -0.07 -12.93
C CYS A 202 -10.83 0.71 -14.21
N TYR A 203 -9.68 1.37 -14.26
CA TYR A 203 -9.09 1.99 -15.44
C TYR A 203 -7.70 1.37 -15.64
N ASN A 204 -7.61 0.37 -16.51
CA ASN A 204 -6.40 -0.42 -16.73
C ASN A 204 -5.64 0.08 -17.96
N PHE A 205 -4.52 0.73 -17.72
CA PHE A 205 -3.58 1.20 -18.72
C PHE A 205 -2.46 0.18 -18.98
N GLU A 206 -1.67 0.40 -20.03
CA GLU A 206 -0.57 -0.50 -20.44
C GLU A 206 0.50 -0.74 -19.38
N HIS A 207 0.68 0.20 -18.45
CA HIS A 207 1.72 0.13 -17.42
C HIS A 207 1.19 0.24 -15.98
N LYS A 208 -0.06 0.70 -15.79
CA LYS A 208 -0.66 0.89 -14.46
C LYS A 208 -2.16 0.67 -14.50
N ALA A 209 -2.78 0.42 -13.35
CA ALA A 209 -4.23 0.43 -13.19
C ALA A 209 -4.64 1.40 -12.08
N VAL A 210 -5.81 2.01 -12.25
CA VAL A 210 -6.48 2.80 -11.21
C VAL A 210 -7.72 2.02 -10.79
N LEU A 211 -7.77 1.64 -9.51
CA LEU A 211 -8.91 0.92 -8.93
C LEU A 211 -9.63 1.84 -7.96
N THR A 212 -10.96 1.87 -8.05
CA THR A 212 -11.77 2.66 -7.11
C THR A 212 -12.78 1.76 -6.40
N LEU A 213 -12.90 1.95 -5.08
CA LEU A 213 -13.83 1.23 -4.23
C LEU A 213 -15.04 2.09 -3.90
N TYR A 214 -16.21 1.66 -4.33
CA TYR A 214 -17.46 2.35 -4.00
C TYR A 214 -18.05 1.81 -2.71
N SER A 215 -18.62 2.73 -1.94
CA SER A 215 -19.34 2.41 -0.70
C SER A 215 -20.56 1.55 -0.98
N HIS A 216 -20.86 0.61 -0.08
CA HIS A 216 -22.16 -0.08 -0.04
C HIS A 216 -23.28 0.79 0.57
N SER A 217 -22.93 1.96 1.13
CA SER A 217 -23.93 2.94 1.55
C SER A 217 -24.65 3.52 0.33
N GLN A 218 -25.95 3.72 0.47
CA GLN A 218 -26.78 4.45 -0.49
C GLN A 218 -26.56 5.98 -0.43
N GLU A 219 -25.74 6.46 0.50
CA GLU A 219 -25.34 7.86 0.56
C GLU A 219 -24.17 8.13 -0.38
N ARG A 220 -24.28 9.21 -1.15
CA ARG A 220 -23.18 9.66 -2.01
C ARG A 220 -22.02 10.10 -1.13
N ARG A 221 -20.90 9.39 -1.22
CA ARG A 221 -19.63 9.83 -0.62
C ARG A 221 -18.92 10.80 -1.56
N GLY A 222 -18.37 11.87 -0.98
CA GLY A 222 -17.50 12.80 -1.71
C GLY A 222 -16.12 12.20 -2.00
N SER A 223 -15.65 11.33 -1.11
CA SER A 223 -14.37 10.64 -1.23
C SER A 223 -14.56 9.17 -1.65
N VAL A 224 -13.69 8.70 -2.54
CA VAL A 224 -13.71 7.36 -3.12
C VAL A 224 -12.31 6.76 -2.97
N PRO A 225 -12.10 5.82 -2.03
CA PRO A 225 -10.82 5.14 -1.87
C PRO A 225 -10.33 4.57 -3.20
N THR A 226 -9.10 4.89 -3.54
CA THR A 226 -8.52 4.68 -4.85
C THR A 226 -7.08 4.21 -4.72
N PHE A 227 -6.75 3.19 -5.51
CA PHE A 227 -5.43 2.60 -5.57
C PHE A 227 -4.84 2.83 -6.96
N LEU A 228 -3.67 3.45 -7.01
CA LEU A 228 -2.81 3.40 -8.19
C LEU A 228 -1.90 2.19 -8.04
N VAL A 229 -2.00 1.27 -8.99
CA VAL A 229 -1.23 0.03 -8.98
C VAL A 229 -0.37 -0.08 -10.22
N GLY A 230 0.91 -0.34 -10.02
CA GLY A 230 1.87 -0.70 -11.06
C GLY A 230 1.98 -2.20 -11.22
N ASP A 231 3.15 -2.68 -11.60
CA ASP A 231 3.41 -4.10 -11.74
C ASP A 231 3.39 -4.82 -10.39
N GLY A 232 2.56 -5.86 -10.29
CA GLY A 232 2.42 -6.65 -9.08
C GLY A 232 1.14 -7.49 -9.07
N MET A 233 0.90 -8.15 -7.95
CA MET A 233 -0.21 -9.07 -7.75
C MET A 233 -1.58 -8.45 -8.08
N ILE A 234 -1.82 -7.21 -7.64
CA ILE A 234 -3.13 -6.57 -7.83
C ILE A 234 -3.39 -6.32 -9.32
N ARG A 235 -2.39 -5.81 -10.04
CA ARG A 235 -2.52 -5.56 -11.48
C ARG A 235 -2.68 -6.85 -12.29
N GLN A 236 -1.99 -7.92 -11.90
CA GLN A 236 -2.15 -9.25 -12.51
C GLN A 236 -3.57 -9.79 -12.31
N PHE A 237 -4.11 -9.68 -11.10
CA PHE A 237 -5.49 -10.05 -10.79
C PHE A 237 -6.48 -9.27 -11.69
N VAL A 238 -6.39 -7.94 -11.68
CA VAL A 238 -7.28 -7.07 -12.45
C VAL A 238 -7.20 -7.34 -13.95
N THR A 239 -6.01 -7.50 -14.49
CA THR A 239 -5.82 -7.80 -15.92
C THR A 239 -6.47 -9.15 -16.28
N SER A 240 -6.28 -10.16 -15.42
CA SER A 240 -6.89 -11.48 -15.62
C SER A 240 -8.41 -11.44 -15.50
N ASP A 241 -8.93 -10.61 -14.58
CA ASP A 241 -10.36 -10.44 -14.35
C ASP A 241 -11.03 -9.68 -15.51
N ILE A 242 -10.38 -8.65 -16.07
CA ILE A 242 -10.85 -7.97 -17.29
C ILE A 242 -10.97 -8.94 -18.46
N GLU A 243 -10.00 -9.84 -18.64
CA GLU A 243 -10.09 -10.88 -19.67
C GLU A 243 -11.21 -11.90 -19.38
N ALA A 244 -11.53 -12.16 -18.11
CA ALA A 244 -12.69 -12.98 -17.73
C ALA A 244 -14.01 -12.26 -18.01
N ILE A 245 -14.09 -10.96 -17.69
CA ILE A 245 -15.22 -10.09 -18.00
C ILE A 245 -15.46 -10.10 -19.51
N LEU A 246 -14.43 -9.87 -20.32
CA LEU A 246 -14.53 -9.86 -21.78
C LEU A 246 -15.11 -11.16 -22.34
N ARG A 247 -14.68 -12.33 -21.85
CA ARG A 247 -15.22 -13.63 -22.27
C ARG A 247 -16.71 -13.82 -21.94
N GLN A 248 -17.20 -13.08 -20.95
CA GLN A 248 -18.59 -13.12 -20.49
C GLN A 248 -19.41 -11.93 -21.02
N SER A 249 -18.80 -11.03 -21.79
CA SER A 249 -19.45 -9.85 -22.33
C SER A 249 -19.92 -10.06 -23.77
N THR A 250 -20.95 -9.31 -24.14
CA THR A 250 -21.43 -9.16 -25.51
C THR A 250 -20.98 -7.80 -26.05
N PRO A 251 -20.37 -7.73 -27.25
CA PRO A 251 -20.04 -6.45 -27.87
C PRO A 251 -21.31 -5.69 -28.27
N VAL A 252 -21.32 -4.37 -28.05
CA VAL A 252 -22.39 -3.48 -28.49
C VAL A 252 -22.09 -3.03 -29.92
N GLN A 253 -22.94 -3.41 -30.87
CA GLN A 253 -22.85 -3.00 -32.28
C GLN A 253 -23.20 -1.52 -32.44
#